data_AF-A0A1F2VIY3-F1
#
_entry.id   AF-A0A1F2VIY3-F1
#
_cell.length_a   1.000
_cell.length_b   1.000
_cell.length_c   1.000
_cell.angle_alpha   90.00
_cell.angle_beta   90.00
_cell.angle_gamma   90.00
#
_symmetry.space_group_name_H-M   'P 1'
#
loop_
_entity.id
_entity.type
_entity.pdbx_description
1 polymer ?
#
loop_
_entity_poly.entity_id
_entity_poly.type
_entity_poly.pdbx_seq_one_letter_code
_entity_poly.pdbx_strand_id
1 'polypeptide(L)'
;MPRLGPIGREDLILYLKRLGFEGPFSGGKHQFMVRGRSRLTIPNPHRKEIGIPLLSRILRQAGIEKGEWEKLGAEAPGAGP
;
A
#
# COMPACT_ATOMS: atom_id res chain seq x y z
N MET A 1 -2.98 -6.96 8.61
CA MET A 1 -2.57 -6.07 9.74
C MET A 1 -2.01 -4.80 9.14
N PRO A 2 -2.15 -3.60 9.74
CA PRO A 2 -1.31 -2.49 9.35
C PRO A 2 -0.54 -1.96 10.55
N ARG A 3 -0.05 -2.85 11.44
CA ARG A 3 1.23 -2.54 12.08
C ARG A 3 2.27 -2.42 10.96
N LEU A 4 3.22 -1.50 11.11
CA LEU A 4 4.24 -1.25 10.09
C LEU A 4 5.19 -2.47 10.02
N GLY A 5 4.85 -3.43 9.14
CA GLY A 5 5.47 -4.76 9.03
C GLY A 5 5.63 -5.19 7.56
N PRO A 6 6.25 -6.36 7.31
CA PRO A 6 6.27 -6.95 5.97
C PRO A 6 4.84 -7.10 5.42
N ILE A 7 4.63 -6.71 4.17
CA ILE A 7 3.31 -6.76 3.54
C ILE A 7 3.39 -7.31 2.12
N GLY A 8 2.39 -8.13 1.76
CA GLY A 8 2.18 -8.57 0.40
C GLY A 8 1.88 -7.39 -0.54
N ARG A 9 2.25 -7.53 -1.81
CA ARG A 9 1.92 -6.52 -2.82
C ARG A 9 0.40 -6.34 -2.97
N GLU A 10 -0.36 -7.44 -2.91
CA GLU A 10 -1.82 -7.43 -3.03
C GLU A 10 -2.46 -6.71 -1.85
N ASP A 11 -2.03 -7.01 -0.62
CA ASP A 11 -2.46 -6.30 0.58
C ASP A 11 -2.12 -4.80 0.52
N LEU A 12 -0.91 -4.44 0.06
CA LEU A 12 -0.54 -3.03 -0.13
C LEU A 12 -1.51 -2.34 -1.08
N ILE A 13 -1.83 -2.95 -2.23
CA ILE A 13 -2.79 -2.41 -3.20
C ILE A 13 -4.18 -2.27 -2.56
N LEU A 14 -4.63 -3.28 -1.80
CA LEU A 14 -5.93 -3.27 -1.12
C LEU A 14 -6.03 -2.10 -0.14
N TYR A 15 -5.03 -1.92 0.74
CA TYR A 15 -5.03 -0.82 1.71
C TYR A 15 -4.89 0.56 1.05
N LEU A 16 -4.09 0.67 -0.01
CA LEU A 16 -4.01 1.91 -0.79
C LEU A 16 -5.37 2.26 -1.41
N LYS A 17 -6.12 1.29 -1.95
CA LYS A 17 -7.49 1.53 -2.44
C LYS A 17 -8.41 2.06 -1.34
N ARG A 18 -8.32 1.51 -0.13
CA ARG A 18 -9.08 2.01 1.04
C ARG A 18 -8.73 3.44 1.42
N LEU A 19 -7.49 3.86 1.17
CA LEU A 19 -7.02 5.24 1.35
C LEU A 19 -7.37 6.16 0.17
N GLY A 20 -8.18 5.70 -0.79
CA GLY A 20 -8.61 6.49 -1.94
C GLY A 20 -7.61 6.53 -3.09
N PHE A 21 -6.68 5.56 -3.18
CA PHE A 21 -5.85 5.40 -4.38
C PHE A 21 -6.58 4.59 -5.45
N GLU A 22 -6.46 5.04 -6.69
CA GLU A 22 -6.98 4.40 -7.89
C GLU A 22 -5.88 3.59 -8.61
N GLY A 23 -6.28 2.53 -9.31
CA GLY A 23 -5.39 1.62 -10.03
C GLY A 23 -5.36 0.18 -9.45
N PRO A 24 -4.28 -0.59 -9.64
CA PRO A 24 -3.01 -0.19 -10.27
C PRO A 24 -3.12 -0.02 -11.79
N PHE A 25 -2.51 1.04 -12.31
CA PHE A 25 -2.31 1.30 -13.73
C PHE A 25 -0.97 0.75 -14.20
N SER A 26 -0.91 0.24 -15.43
CA SER A 26 0.32 -0.28 -16.04
C SER A 26 1.15 0.87 -16.62
N GLY A 27 2.34 1.10 -16.07
CA GLY A 27 3.29 2.11 -16.54
C GLY A 27 4.59 1.47 -17.02
N GLY A 28 4.58 0.85 -18.20
CA GLY A 28 5.74 0.16 -18.75
C GLY A 28 6.26 -0.95 -17.82
N LYS A 29 7.39 -0.70 -17.14
CA LYS A 29 8.06 -1.68 -16.28
C LYS A 29 7.38 -1.87 -14.91
N HIS A 30 6.76 -0.85 -14.34
CA HIS A 30 6.16 -0.91 -13.00
C HIS A 30 4.71 -0.44 -13.01
N GLN A 31 3.88 -1.05 -12.15
CA GLN A 31 2.53 -0.55 -11.90
C GLN A 31 2.58 0.68 -10.99
N PHE A 32 1.58 1.54 -11.11
CA PHE A 32 1.43 2.72 -10.25
C PHE A 32 -0.03 2.92 -9.85
N MET A 33 -0.24 3.60 -8.73
CA MET A 33 -1.56 4.02 -8.26
C MET A 33 -1.58 5.54 -8.14
N VAL A 34 -2.75 6.16 -8.24
CA VAL A 34 -2.89 7.62 -8.15
C VAL A 34 -3.93 8.00 -7.11
N ARG A 35 -3.74 9.11 -6.42
CA ARG A 35 -4.73 9.73 -5.52
C ARG A 35 -4.70 11.23 -5.74
N GLY A 36 -5.67 11.76 -6.48
CA GLY A 36 -5.67 13.15 -6.91
C GLY A 36 -4.42 13.50 -7.74
N ARG A 37 -3.55 14.36 -7.22
CA ARG A 37 -2.27 14.75 -7.88
C ARG A 37 -1.09 13.85 -7.51
N SER A 38 -1.26 12.96 -6.54
CA SER A 38 -0.19 12.08 -6.05
C SER A 38 -0.12 10.81 -6.89
N ARG A 39 1.08 10.51 -7.43
CA ARG A 39 1.36 9.25 -8.16
C ARG A 39 2.32 8.40 -7.36
N LEU A 40 1.91 7.18 -7.04
CA LEU A 40 2.68 6.21 -6.27
C LEU A 40 3.09 5.03 -7.15
N THR A 41 4.38 4.82 -7.32
CA THR A 41 4.87 3.63 -8.03
C THR A 41 4.83 2.44 -7.08
N ILE A 42 4.19 1.35 -7.51
CA ILE A 42 4.12 0.10 -6.76
C ILE A 42 5.29 -0.77 -7.23
N PRO A 43 6.27 -1.07 -6.37
CA PRO A 43 7.34 -1.97 -6.75
C PRO A 43 6.74 -3.34 -7.12
N ASN A 44 7.38 -4.02 -8.06
CA ASN A 44 7.08 -5.41 -8.38
C ASN A 44 8.17 -6.30 -7.78
N PRO A 45 8.19 -6.52 -6.45
CA PRO A 45 9.12 -7.47 -5.87
C PRO A 45 8.66 -8.84 -6.34
N HIS A 46 9.34 -9.41 -7.33
CA HIS A 46 9.10 -10.75 -7.84
C HIS A 46 8.89 -11.73 -6.66
N ARG A 47 7.62 -12.05 -6.37
CA ARG A 47 7.10 -12.92 -5.29
C ARG A 47 7.64 -12.68 -3.87
N LYS A 48 8.16 -11.49 -3.54
CA LYS A 48 8.66 -11.19 -2.19
C LYS A 48 7.79 -10.18 -1.46
N GLU A 49 7.71 -10.32 -0.15
CA GLU A 49 7.09 -9.34 0.74
C GLU A 49 7.82 -8.00 0.66
N ILE A 50 7.05 -6.92 0.75
CA ILE A 50 7.57 -5.57 0.86
C ILE A 50 8.00 -5.37 2.31
N GLY A 51 9.31 -5.37 2.54
CA GLY A 51 9.86 -5.14 3.87
C GLY A 51 9.53 -3.76 4.42
N ILE A 52 9.57 -3.65 5.74
CA ILE A 52 9.37 -2.42 6.53
C ILE A 52 10.03 -1.15 5.93
N PRO A 53 11.33 -1.15 5.56
CA PRO A 53 11.98 0.07 5.07
C PRO A 53 11.41 0.53 3.72
N LEU A 54 11.05 -0.40 2.84
CA LEU A 54 10.45 -0.09 1.55
C LEU A 54 9.01 0.38 1.73
N LEU A 55 8.23 -0.29 2.59
CA LEU A 55 6.87 0.12 2.92
C LEU A 55 6.85 1.55 3.49
N SER A 56 7.71 1.85 4.46
CA SER A 56 7.81 3.19 5.07
C SER A 56 8.10 4.28 4.03
N ARG A 57 8.99 4.00 3.08
CA ARG A 57 9.29 4.93 1.97
C ARG A 57 8.09 5.15 1.05
N ILE A 58 7.36 4.09 0.71
CA ILE A 58 6.14 4.15 -0.10
C ILE A 58 5.07 5.00 0.59
N LEU A 59 4.79 4.73 1.87
CA LEU A 59 3.80 5.50 2.65
C LEU A 59 4.17 6.98 2.73
N ARG A 60 5.46 7.28 2.95
CA ARG A 60 5.94 8.67 2.97
C ARG A 60 5.78 9.38 1.61
N GLN A 61 6.04 8.69 0.50
CA GLN A 61 5.81 9.23 -0.84
C GLN A 61 4.31 9.42 -1.15
N ALA A 62 3.47 8.58 -0.56
CA ALA A 62 2.02 8.65 -0.67
C ALA A 62 1.41 9.74 0.21
N GLY A 63 2.19 10.36 1.11
CA GLY A 63 1.69 11.29 2.12
C GLY A 63 0.81 10.62 3.18
N ILE A 64 1.00 9.32 3.41
CA ILE A 64 0.26 8.55 4.41
C ILE A 64 1.07 8.51 5.69
N GLU A 65 0.50 8.98 6.78
CA GLU A 65 1.13 8.88 8.09
C GLU A 65 1.05 7.45 8.64
N LYS A 66 2.04 7.06 9.44
CA LYS A 66 2.06 5.74 10.09
C LYS A 66 0.77 5.48 10.89
N GLY A 67 0.26 6.50 11.59
CA GLY A 67 -0.97 6.39 12.37
C GLY A 67 -2.22 6.19 11.50
N GLU A 68 -2.30 6.81 10.33
CA GLU A 68 -3.38 6.54 9.37
C GLU A 68 -3.31 5.12 8.83
N TRP A 69 -2.10 4.66 8.50
CA TRP A 69 -1.88 3.28 8.07
C TRP A 69 -2.35 2.30 9.15
N GLU A 70 -1.89 2.46 10.39
CA GLU A 70 -2.22 1.57 11.52
C GLU A 70 -3.72 1.46 11.81
N LYS A 71 -4.51 2.51 11.53
CA LYS A 71 -5.97 2.48 11.68
C LYS A 71 -6.65 1.52 10.69
N LEU A 72 -6.13 1.36 9.47
CA LEU A 72 -6.80 0.60 8.38
C LEU A 72 -7.09 -0.87 8.70
N GLY A 73 -6.43 -1.45 9.67
CA GLY A 73 -6.66 -2.84 10.04
C GLY A 73 -6.75 -3.06 11.54
N ALA A 74 -6.95 -1.98 12.29
CA ALA A 74 -7.92 -2.02 13.37
C ALA A 74 -9.35 -2.12 12.81
N GLU A 75 -9.58 -1.60 11.60
CA GLU A 75 -10.91 -1.45 10.99
C GLU A 75 -11.15 -2.41 9.79
N ALA A 76 -10.59 -3.62 9.80
CA ALA A 76 -10.81 -4.57 8.70
C ALA A 76 -12.15 -5.33 8.89
N PRO A 77 -13.18 -5.14 8.04
CA PRO A 77 -14.31 -6.04 8.01
C PRO A 77 -13.86 -7.36 7.34
N GLY A 78 -13.89 -8.46 8.09
CA GLY A 78 -13.81 -9.81 7.50
C GLY A 78 -12.49 -10.56 7.60
N ALA A 79 -11.80 -10.51 8.76
CA ALA A 79 -11.14 -11.73 9.23
C ALA A 79 -12.18 -12.51 10.06
N GLY A 80 -13.12 -13.16 9.37
CA GLY A 80 -13.91 -14.23 9.98
C GLY A 80 -13.01 -15.46 10.18
N PRO A 81 -13.31 -16.30 11.19
CA PRO A 81 -12.55 -17.53 11.45
C PRO A 81 -12.55 -18.51 10.28
#